data_AF-A0A534MFC5-F1
#
_entry.id   AF-A0A534MFC5-F1
#
_cell.length_a   1.000
_cell.length_b   1.000
_cell.length_c   1.000
_cell.angle_alpha   90.00
_cell.angle_beta   90.00
_cell.angle_gamma   90.00
#
_symmetry.space_group_name_H-M   'P 1'
#
loop_
_entity.id
_entity.type
_entity.pdbx_description
1 polymer ?
#
loop_
_entity_poly.entity_id
_entity_poly.type
_entity_poly.pdbx_seq_one_letter_code
_entity_poly.pdbx_strand_id
1 'polypeptide(L)'
;MIASENRLTVFDADTQETSYGICFFDGLPYIFDTHRKGARYVATLELLTEVVQPVRVSRDHVDRFGRDAREAGLLPIPYSACFFKGNLHVYAFSGPVRGFDLAAIGATARQSERALMQRVNRLKSRVPAAIARAQRELFEGKRRPRHQADLRVLTARLKAAQNAGPR
;
A
#
# COMPACT_ATOMS: atom_id res chain seq x y z
N MET A 1 -4.43 12.00 -15.19
CA MET A 1 -3.43 10.91 -15.19
C MET A 1 -2.34 11.31 -14.22
N ILE A 2 -1.98 10.51 -13.21
CA ILE A 2 -0.86 10.84 -12.33
C ILE A 2 0.42 10.58 -13.13
N ALA A 3 1.22 11.61 -13.37
CA ALA A 3 2.41 11.51 -14.20
C ALA A 3 3.46 10.62 -13.53
N SER A 4 3.89 9.57 -14.23
CA SER A 4 5.10 8.83 -13.90
C SER A 4 6.24 9.34 -14.77
N GLU A 5 6.90 10.44 -14.38
CA GLU A 5 8.14 10.83 -15.04
C GLU A 5 9.28 9.96 -14.49
N ASN A 6 10.02 9.28 -15.37
CA ASN A 6 11.26 8.59 -15.02
C ASN A 6 11.15 7.50 -13.93
N ARG A 7 10.01 6.78 -13.84
CA ARG A 7 9.71 5.79 -12.76
C ARG A 7 9.63 6.41 -11.36
N LEU A 8 9.46 7.73 -11.29
CA LEU A 8 9.07 8.45 -10.09
C LEU A 8 7.55 8.66 -10.13
N THR A 9 6.87 8.34 -9.05
CA THR A 9 5.46 8.69 -8.86
C THR A 9 5.37 9.64 -7.68
N VAL A 10 4.77 10.80 -7.90
CA VAL A 10 4.67 11.86 -6.89
C VAL A 10 3.22 12.08 -6.49
N PHE A 11 2.93 11.92 -5.21
CA PHE A 11 1.66 12.28 -4.58
C PHE A 11 1.88 13.48 -3.69
N ASP A 12 1.27 14.59 -4.08
CA ASP A 12 1.11 15.72 -3.19
C ASP A 12 -0.18 15.49 -2.38
N ALA A 13 -0.09 15.64 -1.06
CA ALA A 13 -1.22 15.67 -0.18
C ALA A 13 -1.44 17.12 0.25
N ASP A 14 -2.32 17.82 -0.47
CA ASP A 14 -2.63 19.24 -0.23
C ASP A 14 -3.13 19.44 1.21
N THR A 15 -3.97 18.51 1.65
CA THR A 15 -4.37 18.34 3.03
C THR A 15 -4.36 16.85 3.33
N GLN A 16 -3.72 16.48 4.44
CA GLN A 16 -4.06 15.26 5.14
C GLN A 16 -5.43 15.46 5.82
N GLU A 17 -6.49 15.60 5.03
CA GLU A 17 -7.86 15.30 5.47
C GLU A 17 -7.97 13.76 5.59
N THR A 18 -7.05 13.14 6.32
CA THR A 18 -6.77 11.70 6.25
C THR A 18 -7.58 10.95 7.27
N SER A 19 -8.43 10.06 6.78
CA SER A 19 -8.59 8.78 7.47
C SER A 19 -7.23 8.07 7.40
N TYR A 20 -6.55 7.98 8.53
CA TYR A 20 -5.48 7.00 8.74
C TYR A 20 -6.14 5.77 9.34
N GLY A 21 -5.98 4.63 8.69
CA GLY A 21 -6.62 3.43 9.17
C GLY A 21 -5.91 2.16 8.78
N ILE A 22 -6.51 1.05 9.24
CA ILE A 22 -5.96 -0.27 9.03
C ILE A 22 -7.00 -1.09 8.28
N CYS A 23 -6.61 -1.60 7.12
CA CYS A 23 -7.39 -2.52 6.33
C CYS A 23 -6.81 -3.93 6.45
N PHE A 24 -7.68 -4.92 6.64
CA PHE A 24 -7.29 -6.32 6.58
C PHE A 24 -7.36 -6.82 5.15
N PHE A 25 -6.22 -7.29 4.65
CA PHE A 25 -6.08 -7.85 3.33
C PHE A 25 -5.36 -9.20 3.44
N ASP A 26 -5.97 -10.27 2.94
CA ASP A 26 -5.47 -11.65 3.11
C ASP A 26 -5.09 -12.01 4.57
N GLY A 27 -5.94 -11.59 5.52
CA GLY A 27 -5.74 -11.86 6.95
C GLY A 27 -4.66 -11.02 7.65
N LEU A 28 -3.96 -10.15 6.94
CA LEU A 28 -2.93 -9.27 7.49
C LEU A 28 -3.41 -7.81 7.50
N PRO A 29 -3.07 -7.03 8.52
CA PRO A 29 -3.35 -5.61 8.54
C PRO A 29 -2.32 -4.85 7.70
N TYR A 30 -2.82 -3.84 6.98
CA TYR A 30 -2.04 -2.90 6.19
C TYR A 30 -2.54 -1.49 6.46
N ILE A 31 -1.64 -0.52 6.36
CA ILE A 31 -1.97 0.89 6.42
C ILE A 31 -2.77 1.25 5.17
N PHE A 32 -3.84 2.01 5.38
CA PHE A 32 -4.53 2.71 4.31
C PHE A 32 -4.67 4.18 4.69
N ASP A 33 -4.49 5.05 3.71
CA ASP A 33 -4.59 6.49 3.86
C ASP A 33 -5.46 7.07 2.74
N THR A 34 -6.01 8.26 2.97
CA THR A 34 -6.72 9.02 1.93
C THR A 34 -6.28 10.47 1.89
N HIS A 35 -5.80 10.92 0.74
CA HIS A 35 -5.24 12.25 0.55
C HIS A 35 -6.09 13.05 -0.44
N ARG A 36 -6.14 14.37 -0.26
CA ARG A 36 -6.69 15.29 -1.26
C ARG A 36 -5.58 15.75 -2.22
N LYS A 37 -5.88 15.73 -3.52
CA LYS A 37 -5.03 16.22 -4.61
C LYS A 37 -5.86 17.09 -5.56
N GLY A 38 -5.76 18.39 -5.41
CA GLY A 38 -6.60 19.39 -6.07
C GLY A 38 -8.09 19.17 -5.77
N ALA A 39 -8.85 18.86 -6.82
CA ALA A 39 -10.28 18.58 -6.75
C ALA A 39 -10.63 17.08 -6.59
N ARG A 40 -9.63 16.22 -6.31
CA ARG A 40 -9.80 14.76 -6.22
C ARG A 40 -9.28 14.22 -4.88
N TYR A 41 -9.75 13.04 -4.52
CA TYR A 41 -9.23 12.27 -3.39
C TYR A 41 -8.58 10.98 -3.89
N VAL A 42 -7.48 10.59 -3.25
CA VAL A 42 -6.70 9.39 -3.55
C VAL A 42 -6.60 8.56 -2.27
N ALA A 43 -7.25 7.40 -2.26
CA ALA A 43 -7.08 6.42 -1.19
C ALA A 43 -6.01 5.41 -1.58
N THR A 44 -5.07 5.12 -0.69
CA THR A 44 -3.97 4.17 -0.88
C THR A 44 -4.07 3.02 0.10
N LEU A 45 -3.69 1.82 -0.34
CA LEU A 45 -3.38 0.68 0.54
C LEU A 45 -1.91 0.36 0.35
N GLU A 46 -1.15 0.39 1.43
CA GLU A 46 0.29 0.16 1.43
C GLU A 46 0.61 -1.32 1.58
N LEU A 47 0.94 -2.01 0.50
CA LEU A 47 1.39 -3.40 0.51
C LEU A 47 2.90 -3.43 0.73
N LEU A 48 3.33 -3.62 1.99
CA LEU A 48 4.72 -3.78 2.41
C LEU A 48 5.59 -2.50 2.30
N THR A 49 5.15 -1.39 2.89
CA THR A 49 5.97 -0.16 3.07
C THR A 49 7.03 -0.28 4.16
N GLU A 50 6.88 -1.26 5.04
CA GLU A 50 7.62 -1.28 6.30
C GLU A 50 8.93 -2.07 6.28
N VAL A 51 9.48 -2.55 5.15
CA VAL A 51 10.74 -3.34 5.22
C VAL A 51 12.00 -2.52 4.91
N VAL A 52 13.03 -2.69 5.74
CA VAL A 52 14.38 -2.10 5.50
C VAL A 52 15.11 -2.79 4.34
N GLN A 53 14.89 -4.09 4.15
CA GLN A 53 15.50 -4.84 3.06
C GLN A 53 14.49 -5.03 1.92
N PRO A 54 14.85 -4.68 0.66
CA PRO A 54 14.02 -4.98 -0.49
C PRO A 54 13.70 -6.47 -0.59
N VAL A 55 12.53 -6.78 -1.13
CA VAL A 55 12.15 -8.14 -1.52
C VAL A 55 12.52 -8.40 -2.98
N ARG A 56 12.98 -9.61 -3.26
CA ARG A 56 13.23 -10.03 -4.64
C ARG A 56 11.91 -10.40 -5.30
N VAL A 57 11.38 -9.49 -6.09
CA VAL A 57 10.25 -9.73 -7.00
C VAL A 57 10.78 -9.57 -8.42
N SER A 58 10.58 -10.58 -9.27
CA SER A 58 10.99 -10.48 -10.68
C SER A 58 10.17 -9.41 -11.39
N ARG A 59 10.77 -8.76 -12.39
CA ARG A 59 10.10 -7.72 -13.18
C ARG A 59 8.80 -8.22 -13.79
N ASP A 60 8.76 -9.46 -14.28
CA ASP A 60 7.55 -10.08 -14.84
C ASP A 60 6.40 -10.18 -13.83
N HIS A 61 6.72 -10.48 -12.55
CA HIS A 61 5.70 -10.50 -11.49
C HIS A 61 5.23 -9.09 -11.14
N VAL A 62 6.13 -8.10 -11.13
CA VAL A 62 5.77 -6.69 -10.93
C VAL A 62 4.84 -6.22 -12.04
N ASP A 63 5.20 -6.49 -13.30
CA ASP A 63 4.44 -6.07 -14.47
C ASP A 63 3.09 -6.78 -14.54
N ARG A 64 3.04 -8.08 -14.20
CA ARG A 64 1.79 -8.86 -14.13
C ARG A 64 0.86 -8.32 -13.07
N PHE A 65 1.33 -8.17 -11.84
CA PHE A 65 0.52 -7.58 -10.76
C PHE A 65 0.07 -6.16 -11.11
N GLY A 66 0.94 -5.39 -11.78
CA GLY A 66 0.59 -4.07 -12.29
C GLY A 66 -0.49 -4.08 -13.37
N ARG A 67 -0.62 -5.14 -14.17
CA ARG A 67 -1.76 -5.31 -15.09
C ARG A 67 -3.03 -5.69 -14.34
N ASP A 68 -2.95 -6.70 -13.48
CA ASP A 68 -4.09 -7.18 -12.68
C ASP A 68 -4.70 -6.04 -11.84
N ALA A 69 -3.87 -5.19 -11.23
CA ALA A 69 -4.33 -4.04 -10.46
C ALA A 69 -5.04 -2.99 -11.34
N ARG A 70 -4.52 -2.71 -12.53
CA ARG A 70 -5.17 -1.80 -13.48
C ARG A 70 -6.50 -2.35 -13.99
N GLU A 71 -6.55 -3.65 -14.29
CA GLU A 71 -7.80 -4.34 -14.66
C GLU A 71 -8.83 -4.29 -13.52
N ALA A 72 -8.39 -4.34 -12.27
CA ALA A 72 -9.24 -4.12 -11.10
C ALA A 72 -9.66 -2.65 -10.90
N GLY A 73 -9.18 -1.72 -11.72
CA GLY A 73 -9.45 -0.29 -11.63
C GLY A 73 -8.65 0.43 -10.53
N LEU A 74 -7.47 -0.09 -10.21
CA LEU A 74 -6.53 0.48 -9.25
C LEU A 74 -5.27 1.00 -9.95
N LEU A 75 -4.60 1.94 -9.31
CA LEU A 75 -3.28 2.39 -9.71
C LEU A 75 -2.22 1.64 -8.87
N PRO A 76 -1.45 0.71 -9.46
CA PRO A 76 -0.35 0.06 -8.78
C PRO A 76 0.92 0.90 -8.83
N ILE A 77 1.62 0.94 -7.70
CA ILE A 77 2.81 1.78 -7.51
C ILE A 77 3.89 0.92 -6.88
N PRO A 78 4.62 0.11 -7.68
CA PRO A 78 5.82 -0.55 -7.17
C PRO A 78 6.84 0.51 -6.79
N TYR A 79 7.54 0.31 -5.69
CA TYR A 79 8.66 1.19 -5.32
C TYR A 79 9.81 0.41 -4.70
N SER A 80 11.02 0.87 -5.01
CA SER A 80 12.27 0.52 -4.32
C SER A 80 12.61 1.53 -3.22
N ALA A 81 11.97 2.71 -3.21
CA ALA A 81 12.05 3.69 -2.14
C ALA A 81 10.78 4.56 -2.11
N CYS A 82 10.35 4.92 -0.90
CA CYS A 82 9.37 5.98 -0.64
C CYS A 82 10.01 6.97 0.32
N PHE A 83 9.90 8.26 0.05
CA PHE A 83 10.39 9.33 0.92
C PHE A 83 9.42 10.50 0.95
N PHE A 84 9.49 11.26 2.05
CA PHE A 84 8.58 12.36 2.34
C PHE A 84 9.34 13.69 2.28
N LYS A 85 8.75 14.70 1.64
CA LYS A 85 9.21 16.09 1.68
C LYS A 85 8.03 16.98 2.07
N GLY A 86 7.88 17.25 3.36
CA GLY A 86 6.62 17.79 3.89
C GLY A 86 5.49 16.78 3.68
N ASN A 87 4.38 17.22 3.07
CA ASN A 87 3.23 16.35 2.73
C ASN A 87 3.38 15.61 1.38
N LEU A 88 4.53 15.74 0.72
CA LEU A 88 4.78 15.12 -0.57
C LEU A 88 5.32 13.69 -0.39
N HIS A 89 4.57 12.70 -0.87
CA HIS A 89 5.05 11.32 -0.99
C HIS A 89 5.69 11.13 -2.36
N VAL A 90 6.97 10.74 -2.38
CA VAL A 90 7.71 10.46 -3.61
C VAL A 90 8.12 9.00 -3.64
N TYR A 91 7.57 8.28 -4.61
CA TYR A 91 7.85 6.88 -4.87
C TYR A 91 8.88 6.78 -6.00
N ALA A 92 9.94 6.01 -5.78
CA ALA A 92 10.94 5.72 -6.78
C ALA A 92 11.02 4.22 -7.02
N PHE A 93 11.12 3.83 -8.30
CA PHE A 93 11.30 2.44 -8.68
C PHE A 93 12.49 2.23 -9.64
N SER A 94 13.56 1.65 -9.10
CA SER A 94 14.72 1.20 -9.87
C SER A 94 15.28 -0.10 -9.25
N GLY A 95 14.82 -1.25 -9.74
CA GLY A 95 15.36 -2.56 -9.34
C GLY A 95 14.47 -3.29 -8.31
N PRO A 96 15.05 -3.93 -7.27
CA PRO A 96 14.28 -4.73 -6.31
C PRO A 96 13.17 -3.93 -5.62
N VAL A 97 11.99 -4.55 -5.51
CA VAL A 97 10.79 -3.94 -4.92
C VAL A 97 10.87 -3.98 -3.39
N ARG A 98 10.44 -2.91 -2.72
CA ARG A 98 10.16 -2.93 -1.28
C ARG A 98 8.71 -3.24 -1.00
N GLY A 99 7.81 -2.66 -1.79
CA GLY A 99 6.37 -2.87 -1.68
C GLY A 99 5.62 -2.31 -2.88
N PHE A 100 4.31 -2.33 -2.77
CA PHE A 100 3.38 -1.72 -3.71
C PHE A 100 2.41 -0.84 -2.95
N ASP A 101 2.12 0.33 -3.47
CA ASP A 101 0.90 1.02 -3.08
C ASP A 101 -0.17 0.76 -4.14
N LEU A 102 -1.39 0.52 -3.68
CA LEU A 102 -2.56 0.41 -4.53
C LEU A 102 -3.45 1.61 -4.28
N ALA A 103 -3.70 2.41 -5.31
CA ALA A 103 -4.49 3.63 -5.17
C ALA A 103 -5.81 3.58 -5.93
N ALA A 104 -6.85 4.16 -5.34
CA ALA A 104 -8.13 4.47 -6.00
C ALA A 104 -8.43 5.97 -5.90
N ILE A 105 -9.02 6.53 -6.95
CA ILE A 105 -9.34 7.95 -7.05
C ILE A 105 -10.85 8.16 -6.97
N GLY A 106 -11.28 9.18 -6.24
CA GLY A 106 -12.68 9.57 -6.06
C GLY A 106 -12.88 11.09 -6.10
N ALA A 107 -14.13 11.53 -6.18
CA ALA A 107 -14.47 12.95 -6.01
C ALA A 107 -14.59 13.34 -4.52
N THR A 108 -14.75 12.35 -3.63
CA THR A 108 -14.72 12.52 -2.17
C THR A 108 -13.88 11.42 -1.52
N ALA A 109 -13.39 11.65 -0.29
CA ALA A 109 -12.60 10.67 0.46
C ALA A 109 -13.34 9.32 0.58
N ARG A 110 -14.63 9.36 0.97
CA ARG A 110 -15.46 8.16 1.10
C ARG A 110 -15.62 7.39 -0.21
N GLN A 111 -15.66 8.08 -1.34
CA GLN A 111 -15.74 7.44 -2.66
C GLN A 111 -14.42 6.74 -3.02
N SER A 112 -13.27 7.38 -2.80
CA SER A 112 -11.97 6.76 -3.06
C SER A 112 -11.73 5.56 -2.16
N GLU A 113 -12.01 5.68 -0.85
CA GLU A 113 -11.87 4.58 0.11
C GLU A 113 -12.74 3.39 -0.27
N ARG A 114 -14.04 3.62 -0.54
CA ARG A 114 -14.95 2.55 -0.93
C ARG A 114 -14.48 1.85 -2.21
N ALA A 115 -14.05 2.62 -3.21
CA ALA A 115 -13.51 2.07 -4.44
C ALA A 115 -12.26 1.22 -4.18
N LEU A 116 -11.33 1.71 -3.34
CA LEU A 116 -10.14 0.96 -2.95
C LEU A 116 -10.52 -0.37 -2.28
N MET A 117 -11.36 -0.33 -1.24
CA MET A 117 -11.74 -1.53 -0.47
C MET A 117 -12.50 -2.56 -1.31
N GLN A 118 -13.37 -2.10 -2.22
CA GLN A 118 -14.09 -3.01 -3.11
C GLN A 118 -13.18 -3.67 -4.14
N ARG A 119 -12.22 -2.93 -4.70
CA ARG A 119 -11.38 -3.39 -5.80
C ARG A 119 -10.19 -4.21 -5.32
N VAL A 120 -9.60 -3.85 -4.18
CA VAL A 120 -8.43 -4.57 -3.64
C VAL A 120 -8.76 -6.03 -3.37
N ASN A 121 -9.98 -6.35 -2.93
CA ASN A 121 -10.41 -7.73 -2.70
C ASN A 121 -10.22 -8.65 -3.92
N ARG A 122 -10.25 -8.11 -5.15
CA ARG A 122 -10.01 -8.85 -6.40
C ARG A 122 -8.54 -9.26 -6.59
N LEU A 123 -7.63 -8.68 -5.82
CA LEU A 123 -6.19 -8.86 -5.92
C LEU A 123 -5.60 -9.78 -4.85
N LYS A 124 -6.39 -10.29 -3.89
CA LYS A 124 -5.90 -11.12 -2.77
C LYS A 124 -4.97 -12.25 -3.22
N SER A 125 -5.40 -13.05 -4.19
CA SER A 125 -4.61 -14.16 -4.75
C SER A 125 -3.57 -13.74 -5.80
N ARG A 126 -3.48 -12.44 -6.11
CA ARG A 126 -2.61 -11.88 -7.17
C ARG A 126 -1.39 -11.17 -6.61
N VAL A 127 -1.37 -10.83 -5.32
CA VAL A 127 -0.20 -10.22 -4.70
C VAL A 127 1.02 -11.13 -4.86
N PRO A 128 2.18 -10.61 -5.30
CA PRO A 128 3.38 -11.42 -5.43
C PRO A 128 3.71 -12.15 -4.12
N ALA A 129 3.92 -13.47 -4.18
CA ALA A 129 4.12 -14.31 -3.00
C ALA A 129 5.26 -13.82 -2.10
N ALA A 130 6.32 -13.26 -2.68
CA ALA A 130 7.43 -12.68 -1.92
C ALA A 130 7.01 -11.46 -1.08
N ILE A 131 6.07 -10.65 -1.55
CA ILE A 131 5.52 -9.50 -0.82
C ILE A 131 4.66 -10.02 0.34
N ALA A 132 3.71 -10.92 0.05
CA ALA A 132 2.83 -11.49 1.06
C ALA A 132 3.62 -12.22 2.16
N ARG A 133 4.65 -13.00 1.78
CA ARG A 133 5.57 -13.66 2.71
C ARG A 133 6.32 -12.65 3.56
N ALA A 134 6.87 -11.60 2.96
CA ALA A 134 7.62 -10.60 3.70
C ALA A 134 6.74 -9.82 4.69
N GLN A 135 5.46 -9.58 4.39
CA GLN A 135 4.51 -9.00 5.34
C GLN A 135 4.33 -9.92 6.55
N ARG A 136 4.14 -11.24 6.35
CA ARG A 136 4.06 -12.21 7.46
C ARG A 136 5.34 -12.24 8.28
N GLU A 137 6.50 -12.31 7.61
CA GLU A 137 7.80 -12.32 8.26
C GLU A 137 8.06 -11.05 9.09
N LEU A 138 7.46 -9.92 8.72
CA LEU A 138 7.50 -8.70 9.52
C LEU A 138 6.77 -8.86 10.87
N PHE A 139 5.54 -9.41 10.85
CA PHE A 139 4.78 -9.69 12.08
C PHE A 139 5.39 -10.81 12.94
N GLU A 140 6.10 -11.74 12.31
CA GLU A 140 6.87 -12.79 13.00
C GLU A 140 8.20 -12.28 13.57
N GLY A 141 8.55 -11.01 13.37
CA GLY A 141 9.81 -10.43 13.84
C GLY A 141 11.06 -10.89 13.07
N LYS A 142 10.88 -11.59 11.94
CA LYS A 142 11.97 -12.09 11.07
C LYS A 142 12.53 -11.00 10.14
N ARG A 143 11.80 -9.89 9.98
CA ARG A 143 12.23 -8.73 9.20
C ARG A 143 12.26 -7.47 10.05
N ARG A 144 13.24 -6.61 9.78
CA ARG A 144 13.36 -5.31 10.43
C ARG A 144 12.37 -4.30 9.81
N PRO A 145 11.51 -3.65 10.62
CA PRO A 145 10.65 -2.60 10.13
C PRO A 145 11.45 -1.34 9.79
N ARG A 146 10.97 -0.60 8.80
CA ARG A 146 11.45 0.74 8.45
C ARG A 146 11.00 1.74 9.51
N HIS A 147 9.75 1.59 9.98
CA HIS A 147 9.14 2.43 11.01
C HIS A 147 8.56 1.54 12.12
N GLN A 148 9.20 1.53 13.29
CA GLN A 148 8.78 0.66 14.41
C GLN A 148 7.42 1.07 15.01
N ALA A 149 7.03 2.34 14.87
CA ALA A 149 5.73 2.83 15.33
C ALA A 149 4.58 2.17 14.54
N ASP A 150 4.72 2.14 13.22
CA ASP A 150 3.73 1.59 12.30
C ASP A 150 3.51 0.08 12.56
N LEU A 151 4.60 -0.69 12.65
CA LEU A 151 4.52 -2.12 12.98
C LEU A 151 3.82 -2.38 14.33
N ARG A 152 4.03 -1.52 15.34
CA ARG A 152 3.37 -1.65 16.65
C ARG A 152 1.85 -1.46 16.52
N VAL A 153 1.42 -0.45 15.76
CA VAL A 153 0.00 -0.17 15.49
C VAL A 153 -0.65 -1.34 14.74
N LEU A 154 0.00 -1.82 13.67
CA LEU A 154 -0.50 -2.97 12.90
C LEU A 154 -0.56 -4.24 13.75
N THR A 155 0.46 -4.51 14.56
CA THR A 155 0.50 -5.69 15.45
C THR A 155 -0.60 -5.62 16.51
N ALA A 156 -0.84 -4.46 17.11
CA ALA A 156 -1.93 -4.28 18.07
C ALA A 156 -3.29 -4.56 17.41
N ARG A 157 -3.47 -4.11 16.16
CA ARG A 157 -4.71 -4.35 15.41
C ARG A 157 -4.89 -5.82 15.05
N LEU A 158 -3.81 -6.52 14.65
CA LEU A 158 -3.84 -7.95 14.38
C LEU A 158 -4.28 -8.73 15.63
N LYS A 159 -3.66 -8.45 16.79
CA LYS A 159 -4.03 -9.08 18.06
C LYS A 159 -5.49 -8.82 18.44
N ALA A 160 -5.95 -7.59 18.28
CA ALA A 160 -7.35 -7.23 18.54
C ALA A 160 -8.33 -7.99 17.63
N ALA A 161 -7.98 -8.20 16.36
CA ALA A 161 -8.81 -8.97 15.43
C ALA A 161 -8.81 -10.47 15.75
N GLN A 162 -7.68 -11.04 16.16
CA GLN A 162 -7.58 -12.43 16.60
C GLN A 162 -8.43 -12.69 17.85
N ASN A 163 -8.44 -11.74 18.80
CA ASN A 163 -9.22 -11.84 20.03
C ASN A 163 -10.73 -11.63 19.82
N ALA A 164 -11.13 -11.02 18.70
CA ALA A 164 -12.55 -10.75 18.41
C ALA A 164 -13.31 -11.98 17.86
N GLY A 165 -12.62 -13.09 17.58
CA GLY A 165 -13.20 -14.29 16.98
C GLY A 165 -13.69 -14.09 15.53
N PRO A 166 -14.06 -15.16 14.81
CA PRO A 166 -14.68 -15.02 13.50
C PRO A 166 -16.05 -14.37 13.66
N ARG A 167 -16.29 -13.28 12.92
CA ARG A 167 -17.64 -12.73 12.71
C ARG A 167 -18.37 -13.50 11.63
#